data_AF-A0A2J0PX78-F1
#
_entry.id   AF-A0A2J0PX78-F1
#
_cell.length_a   1.000
_cell.length_b   1.000
_cell.length_c   1.000
_cell.angle_alpha   90.00
_cell.angle_beta   90.00
_cell.angle_gamma   90.00
#
_symmetry.space_group_name_H-M   'P 1'
#
loop_
_entity.id
_entity.type
_entity.pdbx_description
1 polymer ?
#
loop_
_entity_poly.entity_id
_entity_poly.type
_entity_poly.pdbx_seq_one_letter_code
_entity_poly.pdbx_strand_id
1 'polypeptide(L)'
;MTVNRSIFIFIKRPQILFAGGLMTGLALTIGYTIATSPLRQTCFAPASFYTIKDENNVTLARGIYRSYRDGLHEGHTTYIGNIRHFQDGKRVGQASPVQRSVNYTMSFSGNLLHLTMLSHARRLGDQSNEKEVTDYIFPQLKSGETSTSSLYLLENSILASGTETVVRIACTN
;
A
#
# COMPACT_ATOMS: atom_id res chain seq x y z
N MET A 1 -54.85 -14.02 -28.13
CA MET A 1 -53.68 -13.40 -27.46
C MET A 1 -53.74 -13.74 -25.97
N THR A 2 -52.95 -14.70 -25.53
CA THR A 2 -52.82 -15.07 -24.10
C THR A 2 -51.87 -14.11 -23.41
N VAL A 3 -52.42 -13.13 -22.70
CA VAL A 3 -51.64 -12.16 -21.94
C VAL A 3 -51.08 -12.88 -20.70
N ASN A 4 -49.76 -12.90 -20.58
CA ASN A 4 -49.02 -13.58 -19.51
C ASN A 4 -49.39 -12.97 -18.14
N ARG A 5 -50.15 -13.71 -17.32
CA ARG A 5 -50.69 -13.28 -16.01
C ARG A 5 -49.61 -12.86 -15.00
N SER A 6 -48.35 -13.22 -15.23
CA SER A 6 -47.21 -12.90 -14.38
C SER A 6 -46.84 -11.42 -14.34
N ILE A 7 -47.04 -10.68 -15.45
CA ILE A 7 -46.71 -9.24 -15.53
C ILE A 7 -47.68 -8.40 -14.69
N PHE A 8 -48.94 -8.84 -14.56
CA PHE A 8 -49.99 -8.12 -13.83
C PHE A 8 -49.84 -8.15 -12.30
N ILE A 9 -49.09 -9.11 -11.74
CA ILE A 9 -48.89 -9.21 -10.28
C ILE A 9 -47.97 -8.09 -9.79
N PHE A 10 -46.95 -7.74 -10.57
CA PHE A 10 -46.01 -6.67 -10.23
C PHE A 10 -46.65 -5.28 -10.32
N ILE A 11 -47.54 -5.06 -11.28
CA ILE A 11 -48.26 -3.78 -11.45
C ILE A 11 -49.21 -3.49 -10.27
N LYS A 12 -49.80 -4.52 -9.64
CA LYS A 12 -50.72 -4.35 -8.51
C LYS A 12 -50.04 -4.12 -7.15
N ARG A 13 -48.71 -4.21 -7.06
CA ARG A 13 -47.97 -4.00 -5.81
C ARG A 13 -46.83 -3.00 -6.04
N PRO A 14 -47.15 -1.70 -6.12
CA PRO A 14 -46.15 -0.65 -6.39
C PRO A 14 -45.02 -0.62 -5.36
N GLN A 15 -45.27 -1.09 -4.14
CA GLN A 15 -44.25 -1.26 -3.09
C GLN A 15 -43.11 -2.21 -3.48
N ILE A 16 -43.39 -3.26 -4.26
CA ILE A 16 -42.38 -4.24 -4.69
C ILE A 16 -41.52 -3.66 -5.81
N LEU A 17 -42.12 -2.92 -6.75
CA LEU A 17 -41.38 -2.20 -7.80
C LEU A 17 -40.51 -1.10 -7.20
N PHE A 18 -41.02 -0.38 -6.19
CA PHE A 18 -40.26 0.66 -5.50
C PHE A 18 -39.11 0.06 -4.66
N ALA A 19 -39.37 -1.00 -3.89
CA ALA A 19 -38.34 -1.68 -3.11
C ALA A 19 -37.28 -2.33 -4.02
N GLY A 20 -37.71 -2.97 -5.11
CA GLY A 20 -36.82 -3.55 -6.12
C GLY A 20 -35.93 -2.48 -6.76
N GLY A 21 -36.52 -1.38 -7.22
CA GLY A 21 -35.81 -0.24 -7.79
C GLY A 21 -34.81 0.39 -6.84
N LEU A 22 -35.20 0.59 -5.57
CA LEU A 22 -34.35 1.15 -4.53
C LEU A 22 -33.17 0.23 -4.18
N MET A 23 -33.40 -1.09 -4.10
CA MET A 23 -32.34 -2.07 -3.86
C MET A 23 -31.36 -2.15 -5.05
N THR A 24 -31.85 -2.14 -6.29
CA THR A 24 -30.96 -2.08 -7.46
C THR A 24 -30.19 -0.76 -7.52
N GLY A 25 -30.82 0.37 -7.18
CA GLY A 25 -30.15 1.67 -7.12
C GLY A 25 -29.03 1.69 -6.08
N LEU A 26 -29.28 1.18 -4.87
CA LEU A 26 -28.27 1.03 -3.83
C LEU A 26 -27.15 0.07 -4.22
N ALA A 27 -27.48 -1.07 -4.84
CA ALA A 27 -26.47 -2.03 -5.27
C ALA A 27 -25.56 -1.44 -6.37
N LEU A 28 -26.15 -0.69 -7.32
CA LEU A 28 -25.40 -0.03 -8.39
C LEU A 28 -24.54 1.11 -7.86
N THR A 29 -25.04 1.93 -6.92
CA THR A 29 -24.22 3.01 -6.33
C THR A 29 -23.11 2.44 -5.47
N ILE A 30 -23.36 1.43 -4.63
CA ILE A 30 -22.30 0.75 -3.86
C ILE A 30 -21.29 0.12 -4.80
N GLY A 31 -21.74 -0.61 -5.84
CA GLY A 31 -20.87 -1.24 -6.83
C GLY A 31 -20.04 -0.23 -7.62
N TYR A 32 -20.65 0.89 -8.04
CA TYR A 32 -19.95 1.99 -8.71
C TYR A 32 -18.92 2.62 -7.78
N THR A 33 -19.30 2.96 -6.54
CA THR A 33 -18.38 3.54 -5.56
C THR A 33 -17.21 2.61 -5.29
N ILE A 34 -17.41 1.30 -5.18
CA ILE A 34 -16.31 0.32 -5.03
C ILE A 34 -15.45 0.29 -6.31
N ALA A 35 -16.06 0.23 -7.49
CA ALA A 35 -15.36 0.13 -8.77
C ALA A 35 -14.54 1.38 -9.13
N THR A 36 -15.03 2.57 -8.76
CA THR A 36 -14.37 3.85 -9.02
C THR A 36 -13.64 4.41 -7.80
N SER A 37 -13.70 3.74 -6.66
CA SER A 37 -12.95 4.17 -5.49
C SER A 37 -11.45 4.12 -5.77
N PRO A 38 -10.66 4.98 -5.10
CA PRO A 38 -9.21 4.92 -5.10
C PRO A 38 -8.64 3.60 -4.54
N LEU A 39 -9.47 2.59 -4.24
CA LEU A 39 -9.08 1.27 -3.74
C LEU A 39 -8.25 0.44 -4.75
N ARG A 40 -8.21 0.83 -6.02
CA ARG A 40 -7.39 0.18 -7.07
C ARG A 40 -6.03 0.85 -7.30
N GLN A 41 -5.72 1.92 -6.57
CA GLN A 41 -4.47 2.66 -6.75
C GLN A 41 -3.27 1.84 -6.28
N THR A 42 -2.33 1.58 -7.18
CA THR A 42 -1.00 1.10 -6.86
C THR A 42 -0.15 2.31 -6.48
N CYS A 43 0.25 2.41 -5.22
CA CYS A 43 1.07 3.53 -4.77
C CYS A 43 2.54 3.29 -5.12
N PHE A 44 3.16 4.25 -5.81
CA PHE A 44 4.57 4.21 -6.17
C PHE A 44 5.32 5.35 -5.48
N ALA A 45 6.30 5.01 -4.65
CA ALA A 45 7.17 6.00 -4.01
C ALA A 45 8.63 5.69 -4.32
N PRO A 46 9.28 6.41 -5.26
CA PRO A 46 10.72 6.34 -5.41
C PRO A 46 11.37 6.93 -4.15
N ALA A 47 12.33 6.22 -3.59
CA ALA A 47 13.01 6.64 -2.37
C ALA A 47 14.52 6.44 -2.49
N SER A 48 15.25 7.39 -1.92
CA SER A 48 16.71 7.33 -1.79
C SER A 48 17.08 7.72 -0.38
N PHE A 49 17.73 6.81 0.33
CA PHE A 49 18.22 7.00 1.68
C PHE A 49 19.74 6.98 1.67
N TYR A 50 20.35 7.92 2.36
CA TYR A 50 21.76 7.89 2.69
C TYR A 50 21.90 7.84 4.21
N THR A 51 22.81 7.01 4.69
CA THR A 51 23.22 7.00 6.09
C THR A 51 24.72 7.18 6.14
N ILE A 52 25.17 8.01 7.09
CA ILE A 52 26.57 8.28 7.36
C ILE A 52 26.82 7.68 8.74
N LYS A 53 27.55 6.55 8.78
CA LYS A 53 27.84 5.86 10.05
C LYS A 53 29.05 6.48 10.75
N ASP A 54 30.07 6.82 9.96
CA ASP A 54 31.29 7.54 10.35
C ASP A 54 31.65 8.53 9.24
N GLU A 55 32.52 9.52 9.49
CA GLU A 55 32.89 10.58 8.53
C GLU A 55 33.25 10.03 7.13
N ASN A 56 33.80 8.82 7.06
CA ASN A 56 34.23 8.19 5.81
C ASN A 56 33.35 7.02 5.34
N ASN A 57 32.40 6.54 6.13
CA ASN A 57 31.57 5.37 5.82
C ASN A 57 30.13 5.77 5.50
N VAL A 58 29.79 5.75 4.21
CA VAL A 58 28.46 6.13 3.71
C VAL A 58 27.77 4.92 3.09
N THR A 59 26.52 4.66 3.48
CA THR A 59 25.68 3.67 2.81
C THR A 59 24.52 4.36 2.11
N LEU A 60 24.35 4.06 0.83
CA LEU A 60 23.30 4.59 -0.03
C LEU A 60 22.35 3.45 -0.41
N ALA A 61 21.09 3.56 0.00
CA ALA A 61 20.01 2.70 -0.45
C ALA A 61 19.11 3.48 -1.41
N ARG A 62 18.96 2.98 -2.65
CA ARG A 62 18.08 3.62 -3.64
C ARG A 62 17.17 2.59 -4.27
N GLY A 63 15.88 2.91 -4.35
CA GLY A 63 14.91 1.99 -4.92
C GLY A 63 13.52 2.59 -5.02
N ILE A 64 12.56 1.71 -5.27
CA ILE A 64 11.16 2.06 -5.46
C ILE A 64 10.34 1.17 -4.52
N TYR A 65 9.54 1.82 -3.67
CA TYR A 65 8.48 1.15 -2.93
C TYR A 65 7.24 1.09 -3.81
N ARG A 66 6.61 -0.08 -3.85
CA ARG A 66 5.31 -0.29 -4.48
C ARG A 66 4.40 -0.93 -3.46
N SER A 67 3.36 -0.21 -3.08
CA SER A 67 2.37 -0.68 -2.12
C SER A 67 1.12 -1.14 -2.87
N TYR A 68 0.67 -2.33 -2.51
CA TYR A 68 -0.49 -3.00 -3.06
C TYR A 68 -1.46 -3.29 -1.92
N ARG A 69 -2.74 -3.18 -2.21
CA ARG A 69 -3.81 -3.57 -1.30
C ARG A 69 -4.36 -4.92 -1.76
N ASP A 70 -4.25 -5.93 -0.92
CA ASP A 70 -4.71 -7.30 -1.22
C ASP A 70 -6.13 -7.54 -0.72
N GLY A 71 -6.57 -6.78 0.29
CA GLY A 71 -7.91 -6.87 0.85
C GLY A 71 -8.35 -5.60 1.58
N LEU A 72 -9.44 -5.69 2.34
CA LEU A 72 -9.95 -4.55 3.13
C LEU A 72 -8.96 -4.13 4.23
N HIS A 73 -8.30 -5.09 4.87
CA HIS A 73 -7.36 -4.87 5.97
C HIS A 73 -5.99 -5.48 5.71
N GLU A 74 -5.68 -5.84 4.47
CA GLU A 74 -4.45 -6.54 4.11
C GLU A 74 -3.81 -5.88 2.90
N GLY A 75 -2.49 -5.85 2.88
CA GLY A 75 -1.72 -5.39 1.76
C GLY A 75 -0.28 -5.86 1.83
N HIS A 76 0.45 -5.56 0.77
CA HIS A 76 1.87 -5.83 0.71
C HIS A 76 2.62 -4.67 0.06
N THR A 77 3.84 -4.46 0.50
CA THR A 77 4.76 -3.49 -0.10
C THR A 77 5.99 -4.22 -0.60
N THR A 78 6.37 -3.89 -1.82
CA THR A 78 7.57 -4.43 -2.46
C THR A 78 8.59 -3.33 -2.61
N TYR A 79 9.84 -3.66 -2.33
CA TYR A 79 10.97 -2.77 -2.58
C TYR A 79 11.87 -3.40 -3.64
N ILE A 80 12.19 -2.62 -4.67
CA ILE A 80 13.15 -3.00 -5.71
C ILE A 80 14.20 -1.90 -5.80
N GLY A 81 15.47 -2.25 -5.60
CA GLY A 81 16.54 -1.27 -5.55
C GLY A 81 17.92 -1.88 -5.37
N ASN A 82 18.83 -1.06 -4.88
CA ASN A 82 20.19 -1.47 -4.57
C ASN A 82 20.75 -0.73 -3.34
N ILE A 83 21.65 -1.41 -2.64
CA ILE A 83 22.45 -0.85 -1.55
C ILE A 83 23.89 -0.72 -2.05
N ARG A 84 24.51 0.43 -1.75
CA ARG A 84 25.89 0.73 -2.11
C ARG A 84 26.62 1.22 -0.87
N HIS A 85 27.82 0.71 -0.65
CA HIS A 85 28.70 1.16 0.41
C HIS A 85 29.82 2.00 -0.16
N PHE A 86 30.18 3.06 0.56
CA PHE A 86 31.29 3.94 0.24
C PHE A 86 32.17 4.07 1.47
N GLN A 87 33.48 3.99 1.25
CA GLN A 87 34.53 4.21 2.24
C GLN A 87 35.53 5.20 1.64
N ASP A 88 35.85 6.26 2.37
CA ASP A 88 36.76 7.34 1.92
C ASP A 88 36.34 7.95 0.57
N GLY A 89 35.02 8.09 0.35
CA GLY A 89 34.45 8.62 -0.89
C GLY A 89 34.50 7.66 -2.10
N LYS A 90 35.06 6.45 -1.95
CA LYS A 90 35.11 5.43 -3.01
C LYS A 90 34.09 4.33 -2.75
N ARG A 91 33.45 3.83 -3.82
CA ARG A 91 32.52 2.70 -3.72
C ARG A 91 33.28 1.44 -3.31
N VAL A 92 32.85 0.81 -2.23
CA VAL A 92 33.36 -0.48 -1.77
C VAL A 92 32.47 -1.59 -2.32
N GLY A 93 33.07 -2.50 -3.07
CA GLY A 93 32.39 -3.67 -3.61
C GLY A 93 31.37 -3.39 -4.71
N GLN A 94 30.59 -4.42 -5.02
CA GLN A 94 29.47 -4.35 -5.96
C GLN A 94 28.21 -3.86 -5.24
N ALA A 95 27.32 -3.18 -5.97
CA ALA A 95 26.03 -2.81 -5.43
C ALA A 95 25.19 -4.06 -5.17
N SER A 96 24.69 -4.22 -3.94
CA SER A 96 23.85 -5.34 -3.55
C SER A 96 22.43 -5.10 -4.06
N PRO A 97 21.93 -5.88 -5.04
CA PRO A 97 20.54 -5.79 -5.46
C PRO A 97 19.61 -6.19 -4.30
N VAL A 98 18.55 -5.42 -4.13
CA VAL A 98 17.53 -5.65 -3.11
C VAL A 98 16.19 -5.84 -3.81
N GLN A 99 15.54 -6.96 -3.55
CA GLN A 99 14.21 -7.27 -3.99
C GLN A 99 13.43 -7.96 -2.87
N ARG A 100 12.65 -7.16 -2.14
CA ARG A 100 11.96 -7.59 -0.91
C ARG A 100 10.47 -7.34 -1.00
N SER A 101 9.69 -8.19 -0.33
CA SER A 101 8.24 -8.06 -0.20
C SER A 101 7.90 -8.14 1.28
N VAL A 102 7.03 -7.27 1.75
CA VAL A 102 6.52 -7.25 3.12
C VAL A 102 5.01 -7.26 3.07
N ASN A 103 4.40 -8.22 3.74
CA ASN A 103 2.95 -8.34 3.89
C ASN A 103 2.55 -7.80 5.26
N TYR A 104 1.46 -7.05 5.33
CA TYR A 104 0.99 -6.42 6.56
C TYR A 104 -0.53 -6.36 6.62
N THR A 105 -1.06 -6.32 7.84
CA THR A 105 -2.43 -5.88 8.09
C THR A 105 -2.47 -4.39 8.34
N MET A 106 -3.59 -3.77 7.96
CA MET A 106 -3.85 -2.34 8.13
C MET A 106 -5.12 -2.13 8.96
N SER A 107 -5.02 -1.29 9.98
CA SER A 107 -6.17 -0.77 10.71
C SER A 107 -6.09 0.75 10.81
N PHE A 108 -7.26 1.39 10.84
CA PHE A 108 -7.37 2.84 10.86
C PHE A 108 -7.98 3.27 12.19
N SER A 109 -7.34 4.21 12.86
CA SER A 109 -7.86 4.86 14.07
C SER A 109 -7.85 6.37 13.85
N GLY A 110 -8.99 6.92 13.43
CA GLY A 110 -9.08 8.32 13.02
C GLY A 110 -8.19 8.61 11.81
N ASN A 111 -7.20 9.49 11.98
CA ASN A 111 -6.19 9.85 10.97
C ASN A 111 -4.90 9.01 11.08
N LEU A 112 -4.89 7.99 11.92
CA LEU A 112 -3.74 7.10 12.11
C LEU A 112 -3.95 5.79 11.35
N LEU A 113 -2.92 5.37 10.64
CA LEU A 113 -2.78 4.08 10.00
C LEU A 113 -1.86 3.21 10.87
N HIS A 114 -2.40 2.13 11.42
CA HIS A 114 -1.62 1.10 12.10
C HIS A 114 -1.32 -0.02 11.10
N LEU A 115 -0.05 -0.32 10.92
CA LEU A 115 0.47 -1.37 10.06
C LEU A 115 1.14 -2.44 10.91
N THR A 116 0.61 -3.65 10.92
CA THR A 116 1.24 -4.78 11.61
C THR A 116 1.88 -5.69 10.58
N MET A 117 3.20 -5.87 10.64
CA MET A 117 3.89 -6.74 9.69
C MET A 117 3.58 -8.20 9.99
N LEU A 118 3.05 -8.90 8.99
CA LEU A 118 2.77 -10.34 9.05
C LEU A 118 3.99 -11.16 8.65
N SER A 119 4.60 -10.81 7.52
CA SER A 119 5.72 -11.56 6.96
C SER A 119 6.56 -10.71 6.03
N HIS A 120 7.81 -11.12 5.85
CA HIS A 120 8.73 -10.55 4.88
C HIS A 120 9.36 -11.68 4.07
N ALA A 121 9.62 -11.43 2.79
CA ALA A 121 10.15 -12.42 1.87
C ALA A 121 11.20 -11.81 0.93
N ARG A 122 12.19 -12.64 0.60
CA ARG A 122 13.15 -12.40 -0.49
C ARG A 122 12.51 -12.77 -1.82
N ARG A 123 12.70 -11.93 -2.84
CA ARG A 123 12.33 -12.26 -4.22
C ARG A 123 13.57 -12.67 -5.01
N LEU A 124 13.35 -13.24 -6.20
CA LEU A 124 14.42 -13.71 -7.07
C LEU A 124 15.42 -12.58 -7.38
N GLY A 125 16.71 -12.85 -7.23
CA GLY A 125 17.77 -11.87 -7.50
C GLY A 125 18.12 -10.95 -6.32
N ASP A 126 17.46 -11.10 -5.17
CA ASP A 126 17.85 -10.43 -3.92
C ASP A 126 19.19 -10.99 -3.40
N GLN A 127 20.16 -10.10 -3.21
CA GLN A 127 21.46 -10.42 -2.58
C GLN A 127 21.67 -9.60 -1.30
N SER A 128 20.58 -9.11 -0.72
CA SER A 128 20.62 -8.20 0.43
C SER A 128 20.71 -8.95 1.76
N ASN A 129 21.35 -8.33 2.75
CA ASN A 129 21.39 -8.85 4.10
C ASN A 129 20.13 -8.43 4.87
N GLU A 130 19.55 -9.33 5.69
CA GLU A 130 18.39 -9.00 6.54
C GLU A 130 18.62 -7.80 7.44
N LYS A 131 19.85 -7.67 7.98
CA LYS A 131 20.18 -6.56 8.86
C LYS A 131 20.11 -5.23 8.12
N GLU A 132 20.66 -5.16 6.92
CA GLU A 132 20.64 -3.93 6.11
C GLU A 132 19.24 -3.61 5.57
N VAL A 133 18.45 -4.63 5.26
CA VAL A 133 17.05 -4.46 4.86
C VAL A 133 16.25 -3.88 6.02
N THR A 134 16.43 -4.40 7.22
CA THR A 134 15.77 -3.86 8.41
C THR A 134 16.27 -2.45 8.72
N ASP A 135 17.57 -2.20 8.67
CA ASP A 135 18.15 -0.91 9.05
C ASP A 135 17.82 0.21 8.04
N TYR A 136 17.76 -0.09 6.74
CA TYR A 136 17.69 0.95 5.70
C TYR A 136 16.46 0.91 4.81
N ILE A 137 15.81 -0.24 4.67
CA ILE A 137 14.71 -0.41 3.70
C ILE A 137 13.36 -0.48 4.42
N PHE A 138 13.24 -1.29 5.47
CA PHE A 138 12.01 -1.47 6.25
C PHE A 138 12.25 -1.29 7.76
N PRO A 139 12.75 -0.13 8.23
CA PRO A 139 13.07 0.08 9.65
C PRO A 139 11.84 0.09 10.57
N GLN A 140 10.67 0.36 10.00
CA GLN A 140 9.39 0.45 10.71
C GLN A 140 8.67 -0.89 10.84
N LEU A 141 9.10 -1.92 10.12
CA LEU A 141 8.33 -3.17 9.95
C LEU A 141 9.18 -4.36 10.44
N LYS A 142 9.33 -4.48 11.76
CA LYS A 142 9.83 -5.70 12.38
C LYS A 142 8.70 -6.71 12.56
N SER A 143 9.03 -8.00 12.53
CA SER A 143 8.01 -9.07 12.46
C SER A 143 7.17 -9.07 13.73
N GLY A 144 5.85 -8.94 13.57
CA GLY A 144 4.91 -8.85 14.69
C GLY A 144 4.82 -7.48 15.36
N GLU A 145 5.64 -6.50 14.98
CA GLU A 145 5.52 -5.12 15.49
C GLU A 145 4.45 -4.34 14.70
N THR A 146 3.78 -3.43 15.39
CA THR A 146 2.81 -2.52 14.79
C THR A 146 3.42 -1.13 14.68
N SER A 147 3.61 -0.66 13.45
CA SER A 147 3.99 0.72 13.17
C SER A 147 2.75 1.58 13.04
N THR A 148 2.82 2.82 13.53
CA THR A 148 1.72 3.79 13.42
C THR A 148 2.20 4.97 12.58
N SER A 149 1.52 5.21 11.46
CA SER A 149 1.79 6.32 10.54
C SER A 149 0.60 7.26 10.50
N SER A 150 0.85 8.56 10.41
CA SER A 150 -0.23 9.53 10.22
C SER A 150 -0.58 9.62 8.74
N LEU A 151 -1.88 9.70 8.45
CA LEU A 151 -2.41 9.92 7.11
C LEU A 151 -2.72 11.39 6.93
N TYR A 152 -2.16 11.96 5.86
CA TYR A 152 -2.43 13.32 5.42
C TYR A 152 -3.01 13.30 4.03
N LEU A 153 -3.98 14.19 3.79
CA LEU A 153 -4.61 14.36 2.49
C LEU A 153 -4.04 15.65 1.87
N LEU A 154 -3.16 15.48 0.89
CA LEU A 154 -2.52 16.57 0.15
C LEU A 154 -3.43 16.96 -1.02
N GLU A 155 -3.78 18.24 -1.09
CA GLU A 155 -4.50 18.86 -2.21
C GLU A 155 -5.73 18.07 -2.69
N ASN A 156 -6.52 17.54 -1.74
CA ASN A 156 -7.74 16.77 -2.00
C ASN A 156 -7.60 15.52 -2.90
N SER A 157 -6.39 15.06 -3.19
CA SER A 157 -6.16 14.01 -4.20
C SER A 157 -5.10 12.99 -3.86
N ILE A 158 -4.13 13.33 -2.99
CA ILE A 158 -2.97 12.48 -2.69
C ILE A 158 -3.00 12.09 -1.21
N LEU A 159 -3.15 10.80 -0.92
CA LEU A 159 -2.95 10.24 0.42
C LEU A 159 -1.44 10.07 0.64
N ALA A 160 -0.94 10.70 1.71
CA ALA A 160 0.43 10.52 2.18
C ALA A 160 0.41 9.85 3.55
N SER A 161 1.15 8.75 3.71
CA SER A 161 1.42 8.14 5.02
C SER A 161 2.88 8.33 5.40
N GLY A 162 3.15 8.74 6.63
CA GLY A 162 4.51 8.77 7.16
C GLY A 162 4.57 8.77 8.67
N THR A 163 5.61 8.13 9.19
CA THR A 163 6.18 8.42 10.51
C THR A 163 7.13 9.61 10.38
N GLU A 164 7.37 10.40 11.42
CA GLU A 164 8.27 11.57 11.38
C GLU A 164 9.68 11.26 10.83
N THR A 165 10.11 9.99 10.86
CA THR A 165 11.47 9.53 10.59
C THR A 165 11.70 8.85 9.23
N VAL A 166 10.69 8.66 8.37
CA VAL A 166 10.84 7.92 7.09
C VAL A 166 10.10 8.60 5.93
N VAL A 167 10.58 8.37 4.69
CA VAL A 167 10.03 8.95 3.45
C VAL A 167 8.53 8.71 3.32
N ARG A 168 7.81 9.82 3.08
CA ARG A 168 6.36 9.85 2.88
C ARG A 168 6.01 9.14 1.58
N ILE A 169 5.23 8.08 1.66
CA ILE A 169 4.71 7.38 0.48
C ILE A 169 3.56 8.23 -0.06
N ALA A 170 3.74 8.81 -1.25
CA ALA A 170 2.68 9.54 -1.94
C ALA A 170 1.94 8.57 -2.88
N CYS A 171 0.65 8.35 -2.61
CA CYS A 171 -0.23 7.62 -3.52
C CYS A 171 -0.78 8.59 -4.57
N THR A 172 -0.44 8.37 -5.84
CA THR A 172 -1.02 9.11 -6.97
C THR A 172 -2.01 8.20 -7.71
N ASN A 173 -3.08 8.80 -8.23
CA ASN A 173 -4.15 8.12 -8.98
C ASN A 173 -3.74 7.90 -10.43
#